data_AF-A0A141SD27-F1
#
_entry.id   AF-A0A141SD27-F1
#
_cell.length_a   1.000
_cell.length_b   1.000
_cell.length_c   1.000
_cell.angle_alpha   90.00
_cell.angle_beta   90.00
_cell.angle_gamma   90.00
#
_symmetry.space_group_name_H-M   'P 1'
#
loop_
_entity.id
_entity.type
_entity.pdbx_description
1 polymer ?
#
loop_
_entity_poly.entity_id
_entity_poly.type
_entity_poly.pdbx_seq_one_letter_code
_entity_poly.pdbx_strand_id
1 'polypeptide(L)'
;MPRLYLLVLLCTLVSICVVITNQVVHLINREKHYIRLSKNLANNSISIDDFLALAKIYTLKKSWFSCIKLLEKQLISYKHFSHICYNAIGFCYYNMKFLNLSKTYYLYSIQSKSDYILALNNLAKVYKKIGLHNQAREVYESILYYQSNDSVAKHELTNKKSG
;
A
#
# COMPACT_ATOMS: atom_id res chain seq x y z
N MET A 1 -20.41 33.80 40.25
CA MET A 1 -19.97 33.73 38.84
C MET A 1 -18.82 32.74 38.57
N PRO A 2 -17.74 32.61 39.37
CA PRO A 2 -16.62 31.69 39.05
C PRO A 2 -16.96 30.19 39.17
N ARG A 3 -17.92 29.82 40.03
CA ARG A 3 -18.32 28.41 40.26
C ARG A 3 -18.98 27.75 39.04
N LEU A 4 -19.78 28.50 38.26
CA LEU A 4 -20.42 27.99 37.04
C LEU A 4 -19.38 27.75 35.93
N TYR A 5 -18.41 28.65 35.80
CA TYR A 5 -17.31 28.51 34.84
C TYR A 5 -16.47 27.24 35.10
N LEU A 6 -16.14 26.98 36.38
CA LEU A 6 -15.43 25.75 36.76
C LEU A 6 -16.22 24.48 36.44
N LEU A 7 -17.54 24.51 36.57
CA LEU A 7 -18.41 23.35 36.31
C LEU A 7 -18.51 23.06 34.81
N VAL A 8 -18.68 24.10 33.99
CA VAL A 8 -18.67 23.98 32.52
C VAL A 8 -17.31 23.49 32.02
N LEU A 9 -16.22 24.04 32.56
CA LEU A 9 -14.86 23.61 32.23
C LEU A 9 -14.61 22.15 32.59
N LEU A 10 -15.12 21.69 33.73
CA LEU A 10 -14.95 20.30 34.16
C LEU A 10 -15.72 19.34 33.25
N CYS A 11 -16.95 19.70 32.84
CA CYS A 11 -17.73 18.90 31.90
C CYS A 11 -17.05 18.80 30.52
N THR A 12 -16.49 19.89 29.99
CA THR A 12 -15.76 19.85 28.71
C THR A 12 -14.47 19.03 28.82
N LEU A 13 -13.74 19.16 29.93
CA LEU A 13 -12.53 18.37 30.18
C LEU A 13 -12.83 16.87 30.23
N VAL A 14 -13.89 16.44 30.94
CA VAL A 14 -14.31 15.03 31.01
C VAL A 14 -14.69 14.50 29.62
N SER A 15 -15.44 15.28 28.83
CA SER A 15 -15.80 14.88 27.47
C SER A 15 -14.57 14.69 26.58
N ILE A 16 -13.57 15.57 26.69
CA ILE A 16 -12.32 15.47 25.94
C ILE A 16 -11.54 14.22 26.39
N CYS A 17 -11.47 13.95 27.70
CA CYS A 17 -10.81 12.77 28.24
C CYS A 17 -11.41 11.47 27.67
N VAL A 18 -12.74 11.34 27.65
CA VAL A 18 -13.41 10.13 27.12
C VAL A 18 -13.09 9.90 25.64
N VAL A 19 -13.09 10.95 24.82
CA VAL A 19 -12.76 10.85 23.40
C VAL A 19 -11.31 10.41 23.21
N ILE A 20 -10.36 10.99 23.96
CA ILE A 20 -8.94 10.61 23.89
C ILE A 20 -8.75 9.16 24.33
N THR A 21 -9.39 8.73 25.43
CA THR A 21 -9.30 7.33 25.90
C THR A 21 -9.78 6.35 24.84
N ASN A 22 -10.90 6.62 24.19
CA ASN A 22 -11.42 5.77 23.11
C ASN A 22 -10.46 5.71 21.91
N GLN A 23 -9.86 6.84 21.53
CA GLN A 23 -8.85 6.87 20.46
C GLN A 23 -7.60 6.06 20.82
N VAL A 24 -7.12 6.19 22.05
CA VAL A 24 -5.94 5.46 22.54
C VAL A 24 -6.20 3.96 22.61
N VAL A 25 -7.36 3.51 23.08
CA VAL A 25 -7.72 2.09 23.12
C VAL A 25 -7.79 1.51 21.70
N HIS A 26 -8.38 2.23 20.75
CA HIS A 26 -8.39 1.81 19.35
C HIS A 26 -6.97 1.70 18.77
N LEU A 27 -6.08 2.63 19.11
CA LEU A 27 -4.68 2.58 18.69
C LEU A 27 -3.98 1.34 19.26
N ILE A 28 -4.09 1.10 20.56
CA ILE A 28 -3.47 -0.04 21.25
C ILE A 28 -3.97 -1.38 20.68
N ASN A 29 -5.28 -1.49 20.40
CA ASN A 29 -5.83 -2.73 19.83
C ASN A 29 -5.29 -3.02 18.42
N ARG A 30 -5.08 -1.99 17.60
CA ARG A 30 -4.42 -2.13 16.29
C ARG A 30 -2.96 -2.58 16.45
N GLU A 31 -2.26 -2.08 17.46
CA GLU A 31 -0.88 -2.49 17.75
C GLU A 31 -0.78 -3.92 18.29
N LYS A 32 -1.71 -4.35 19.14
CA LYS A 32 -1.78 -5.74 19.62
C LYS A 32 -1.97 -6.74 18.48
N HIS A 33 -2.86 -6.43 17.53
CA HIS A 33 -3.01 -7.25 16.32
C HIS A 33 -1.72 -7.36 15.52
N TYR A 34 -1.00 -6.24 15.35
CA TYR A 34 0.30 -6.21 14.70
C TYR A 34 1.35 -7.05 15.46
N ILE A 35 1.44 -6.92 16.79
CA ILE A 35 2.39 -7.66 17.62
C ILE A 35 2.13 -9.17 17.56
N ARG A 36 0.86 -9.59 17.56
CA ARG A 36 0.47 -11.00 17.42
C ARG A 36 0.92 -11.54 16.05
N LEU A 37 0.67 -10.81 14.97
CA LEU A 37 1.11 -11.18 13.63
C LEU A 37 2.65 -11.23 13.51
N SER A 38 3.37 -10.26 14.09
CA SER A 38 4.84 -10.27 14.07
C SER A 38 5.44 -11.40 14.91
N LYS A 39 4.77 -11.81 16.00
CA LYS A 39 5.21 -12.93 16.84
C LYS A 39 5.00 -14.27 16.13
N ASN A 40 3.87 -14.44 15.45
CA ASN A 40 3.65 -15.62 14.61
C ASN A 40 4.66 -15.70 13.46
N LEU A 41 5.12 -14.54 12.96
CA LEU A 41 6.21 -14.46 11.97
C LEU A 41 7.56 -14.99 12.48
N ALA A 42 7.87 -14.80 13.75
CA ALA A 42 9.07 -15.37 14.36
C ALA A 42 9.00 -16.88 14.54
N ASN A 43 7.79 -17.44 14.63
CA ASN A 43 7.55 -18.86 14.92
C ASN A 43 7.30 -19.72 13.65
N ASN A 44 7.53 -19.18 12.45
CA ASN A 44 7.36 -19.84 11.14
C ASN A 44 5.97 -20.42 10.85
N SER A 45 4.93 -20.01 11.58
CA SER A 45 3.54 -20.48 11.41
C SER A 45 2.64 -19.48 10.67
N ILE A 46 3.15 -18.88 9.59
CA ILE A 46 2.48 -17.75 8.91
C ILE A 46 1.70 -18.23 7.70
N SER A 47 0.42 -17.86 7.63
CA SER A 47 -0.35 -17.91 6.38
C SER A 47 0.06 -16.76 5.44
N ILE A 48 -0.03 -16.99 4.13
CA ILE A 48 0.21 -15.96 3.11
C ILE A 48 -0.66 -14.71 3.36
N ASP A 49 -1.90 -14.90 3.83
CA ASP A 49 -2.82 -13.82 4.15
C ASP A 49 -2.34 -12.95 5.32
N ASP A 50 -1.77 -13.57 6.36
CA ASP A 50 -1.21 -12.87 7.52
C ASP A 50 0.00 -12.03 7.11
N PHE A 51 0.83 -12.57 6.22
CA PHE A 51 1.97 -11.85 5.67
C PHE A 51 1.54 -10.64 4.83
N LEU A 52 0.56 -10.80 3.94
CA LEU A 52 0.02 -9.68 3.14
C LEU A 52 -0.63 -8.61 4.03
N ALA A 53 -1.33 -9.02 5.09
CA ALA A 53 -1.87 -8.11 6.09
C ALA A 53 -0.76 -7.32 6.79
N LEU A 54 0.34 -7.97 7.16
CA LEU A 54 1.47 -7.33 7.80
C LEU A 54 2.21 -6.35 6.87
N ALA A 55 2.40 -6.72 5.60
CA ALA A 55 2.92 -5.82 4.57
C ALA A 55 2.02 -4.58 4.38
N LYS A 56 0.69 -4.77 4.35
CA LYS A 56 -0.29 -3.68 4.32
C LYS A 56 -0.18 -2.77 5.54
N ILE A 57 0.03 -3.32 6.74
CA ILE A 57 0.22 -2.51 7.95
C ILE A 57 1.50 -1.68 7.86
N TYR A 58 2.62 -2.26 7.41
CA TYR A 58 3.86 -1.50 7.24
C TYR A 58 3.74 -0.37 6.21
N THR A 59 3.06 -0.61 5.08
CA THR A 59 2.82 0.45 4.09
C THR A 59 1.92 1.55 4.63
N LEU A 60 0.88 1.22 5.41
CA LEU A 60 0.04 2.21 6.09
C LEU A 60 0.80 3.02 7.14
N LYS A 61 1.71 2.39 7.88
CA LYS A 61 2.62 3.07 8.82
C LYS A 61 3.74 3.84 8.12
N LYS A 62 3.84 3.78 6.79
CA LYS A 62 4.92 4.36 5.97
C LYS A 62 6.31 3.85 6.36
N SER A 63 6.39 2.67 6.98
CA SER A 63 7.65 2.01 7.35
C SER A 63 8.20 1.25 6.15
N TRP A 64 8.60 1.99 5.10
CA TRP A 64 8.92 1.43 3.79
C TRP A 64 10.08 0.43 3.82
N PHE A 65 11.19 0.76 4.48
CA PHE A 65 12.35 -0.13 4.59
C PHE A 65 12.02 -1.45 5.29
N SER A 66 11.27 -1.39 6.40
CA SER A 66 10.82 -2.58 7.11
C SER A 66 9.91 -3.46 6.25
N CYS A 67 9.03 -2.82 5.46
CA CYS A 67 8.18 -3.51 4.50
C CYS A 67 9.01 -4.22 3.44
N ILE A 68 9.97 -3.52 2.81
CA ILE A 68 10.83 -4.09 1.76
C ILE A 68 11.62 -5.28 2.29
N LYS A 69 12.30 -5.13 3.44
CA LYS A 69 13.08 -6.21 4.06
C LYS A 69 12.22 -7.45 4.35
N LEU A 70 11.00 -7.25 4.82
CA LEU A 70 10.05 -8.33 5.06
C LEU A 70 9.64 -9.01 3.75
N LEU A 71 9.31 -8.23 2.72
CA LEU A 71 8.87 -8.73 1.41
C LEU A 71 9.98 -9.51 0.71
N GLU A 72 11.23 -9.03 0.75
CA GLU A 72 12.40 -9.69 0.17
C GLU A 72 12.69 -11.03 0.84
N LYS A 73 12.61 -11.10 2.18
CA LYS A 73 12.77 -12.36 2.91
C LYS A 73 11.77 -13.41 2.44
N GLN A 74 10.50 -13.03 2.26
CA GLN A 74 9.46 -13.97 1.87
C GLN A 74 9.48 -14.33 0.38
N LEU A 75 10.08 -13.50 -0.46
CA LEU A 75 10.27 -13.81 -1.87
C LEU A 75 11.10 -15.08 -2.07
N ILE A 76 12.05 -15.36 -1.16
CA ILE A 76 12.87 -16.57 -1.15
C ILE A 76 12.02 -17.80 -0.81
N SER A 77 11.07 -17.67 0.13
CA SER A 77 10.25 -18.77 0.62
C SER A 77 9.03 -19.07 -0.25
N TYR A 78 8.42 -18.06 -0.88
CA TYR A 78 7.12 -18.19 -1.56
C TYR A 78 7.15 -17.65 -3.00
N LYS A 79 7.80 -18.40 -3.89
CA LYS A 79 7.98 -18.01 -5.30
C LYS A 79 6.67 -17.80 -6.07
N HIS A 80 5.61 -18.54 -5.72
CA HIS A 80 4.29 -18.43 -6.36
C HIS A 80 3.65 -17.03 -6.19
N PHE A 81 3.97 -16.31 -5.11
CA PHE A 81 3.42 -14.98 -4.82
C PHE A 81 4.40 -13.84 -5.14
N SER A 82 5.45 -14.14 -5.89
CA SER A 82 6.50 -13.17 -6.22
C SER A 82 5.94 -11.93 -6.94
N HIS A 83 4.95 -12.06 -7.84
CA HIS A 83 4.27 -10.92 -8.45
C HIS A 83 3.66 -9.94 -7.43
N ILE A 84 3.01 -10.43 -6.37
CA ILE A 84 2.41 -9.59 -5.32
C ILE A 84 3.50 -8.88 -4.51
N CYS A 85 4.54 -9.62 -4.11
CA CYS A 85 5.67 -9.08 -3.37
C CYS A 85 6.41 -8.00 -4.16
N TYR A 86 6.73 -8.26 -5.44
CA TYR A 86 7.40 -7.29 -6.30
C TYR A 86 6.57 -6.03 -6.50
N ASN A 87 5.25 -6.15 -6.68
CA ASN A 87 4.36 -4.98 -6.76
C ASN A 87 4.36 -4.18 -5.45
N ALA A 88 4.33 -4.85 -4.29
CA ALA A 88 4.37 -4.18 -2.99
C ALA A 88 5.72 -3.49 -2.73
N ILE A 89 6.85 -4.10 -3.13
CA ILE A 89 8.18 -3.46 -3.06
C ILE A 89 8.23 -2.25 -4.00
N GLY A 90 7.75 -2.40 -5.24
CA GLY A 90 7.64 -1.31 -6.20
C GLY A 90 6.80 -0.14 -5.67
N PHE A 91 5.72 -0.43 -4.94
CA PHE A 91 4.89 0.56 -4.26
C PHE A 91 5.65 1.28 -3.14
N CYS A 92 6.46 0.56 -2.34
CA CYS A 92 7.29 1.19 -1.32
C CYS A 92 8.28 2.18 -1.96
N TYR A 93 9.03 1.76 -2.98
CA TYR A 93 9.96 2.64 -3.70
C TYR A 93 9.26 3.83 -4.38
N TYR A 94 8.06 3.63 -4.92
CA TYR A 94 7.26 4.71 -5.49
C TYR A 94 6.99 5.83 -4.49
N ASN A 95 6.57 5.45 -3.28
CA ASN A 95 6.24 6.39 -2.20
C ASN A 95 7.49 7.09 -1.66
N MET A 96 8.63 6.40 -1.68
CA MET A 96 9.94 6.97 -1.35
C MET A 96 10.54 7.83 -2.48
N LYS A 97 9.84 8.01 -3.61
CA LYS A 97 10.28 8.77 -4.80
C LYS A 97 11.45 8.14 -5.57
N PHE A 98 11.84 6.90 -5.27
CA PHE A 98 12.80 6.13 -6.06
C PHE A 98 12.10 5.52 -7.28
N LEU A 99 11.74 6.37 -8.26
CA LEU A 99 10.90 5.99 -9.40
C LEU A 99 11.54 4.95 -10.32
N ASN A 100 12.86 4.99 -10.51
CA ASN A 100 13.57 4.00 -11.33
C ASN A 100 13.53 2.60 -10.70
N LEU A 101 13.78 2.50 -9.38
CA LEU A 101 13.65 1.23 -8.66
C LEU A 101 12.20 0.74 -8.68
N SER A 102 11.24 1.64 -8.43
CA SER A 102 9.82 1.33 -8.50
C SER A 102 9.43 0.70 -9.85
N LYS A 103 9.87 1.31 -10.97
CA LYS A 103 9.70 0.78 -12.32
C LYS A 103 10.23 -0.65 -12.44
N THR A 104 11.47 -0.88 -12.03
CA THR A 104 12.13 -2.20 -12.13
C THR A 104 11.35 -3.27 -11.37
N TYR A 105 10.90 -2.98 -10.15
CA TYR A 105 10.13 -3.94 -9.36
C TYR A 105 8.73 -4.19 -9.94
N TYR A 106 8.06 -3.20 -10.54
CA TYR A 106 6.82 -3.47 -11.26
C TYR A 106 7.04 -4.33 -12.51
N LEU A 107 8.15 -4.15 -13.23
CA LEU A 107 8.51 -5.04 -14.35
C LEU A 107 8.75 -6.47 -13.88
N TYR A 108 9.45 -6.68 -12.75
CA TYR A 108 9.59 -8.02 -12.16
C TYR A 108 8.26 -8.65 -11.75
N SER A 109 7.32 -7.83 -11.28
CA SER A 109 5.96 -8.28 -10.98
C SER A 109 5.25 -8.80 -12.24
N ILE A 110 5.31 -8.05 -13.33
CA ILE A 110 4.70 -8.40 -14.62
C ILE A 110 5.40 -9.60 -15.27
N GLN A 111 6.73 -9.70 -15.12
CA GLN A 111 7.48 -10.87 -15.58
C GLN A 111 7.08 -12.14 -14.83
N SER A 112 6.74 -12.03 -13.53
CA SER A 112 6.20 -13.15 -12.77
C SER A 112 4.74 -13.46 -13.13
N LYS A 113 3.94 -12.45 -13.46
CA LYS A 113 2.53 -12.60 -13.84
C LYS A 113 2.11 -11.46 -14.77
N SER A 114 2.01 -11.75 -16.06
CA SER A 114 1.83 -10.74 -17.12
C SER A 114 0.48 -10.04 -17.08
N ASP A 115 -0.57 -10.74 -16.66
CA ASP A 115 -1.95 -10.25 -16.52
C ASP A 115 -2.21 -9.58 -15.16
N TYR A 116 -1.18 -9.25 -14.37
CA TYR A 116 -1.37 -8.64 -13.06
C TYR A 116 -1.68 -7.13 -13.16
N ILE A 117 -2.97 -6.84 -13.36
CA ILE A 117 -3.52 -5.49 -13.61
C ILE A 117 -3.06 -4.44 -12.59
N LEU A 118 -2.94 -4.79 -11.32
CA LEU A 118 -2.47 -3.87 -10.28
C LEU A 118 -1.04 -3.37 -10.53
N ALA A 119 -0.13 -4.25 -10.96
CA ALA A 119 1.25 -3.86 -11.28
C ALA A 119 1.32 -3.06 -12.59
N LEU A 120 0.53 -3.43 -13.60
CA LEU A 120 0.43 -2.67 -14.85
C LEU A 120 -0.03 -1.23 -14.60
N ASN A 121 -1.09 -1.04 -13.80
CA ASN A 121 -1.59 0.29 -13.43
C ASN A 121 -0.52 1.11 -12.70
N ASN A 122 0.18 0.48 -11.76
CA ASN A 122 1.25 1.14 -11.02
C ASN A 122 2.47 1.48 -11.91
N LEU A 123 2.80 0.61 -12.87
CA LEU A 123 3.86 0.85 -13.85
C LEU A 123 3.51 2.02 -14.77
N ALA A 124 2.29 2.07 -15.30
CA ALA A 124 1.81 3.17 -16.13
C ALA A 124 1.89 4.51 -15.37
N LYS A 125 1.50 4.52 -14.09
CA LYS A 125 1.62 5.69 -13.20
C LYS A 125 3.08 6.11 -13.00
N VAL A 126 4.01 5.16 -12.88
CA VAL A 126 5.45 5.47 -12.82
C VAL A 126 5.91 6.08 -14.13
N TYR A 127 5.59 5.47 -15.28
CA TYR A 127 5.97 5.97 -16.60
C TYR A 127 5.49 7.41 -16.83
N LYS A 128 4.23 7.72 -16.50
CA LYS A 128 3.71 9.09 -16.54
C LYS A 128 4.55 10.06 -15.70
N LYS A 129 4.95 9.65 -14.50
CA LYS A 129 5.66 10.51 -13.54
C LYS A 129 7.11 10.78 -13.94
N ILE A 130 7.73 9.90 -14.71
CA ILE A 130 9.08 10.08 -15.27
C ILE A 130 9.07 10.64 -16.70
N GLY A 131 7.90 11.05 -17.22
CA GLY A 131 7.76 11.68 -18.55
C GLY A 131 7.67 10.71 -19.74
N LEU A 132 7.64 9.40 -19.49
CA LEU A 132 7.61 8.36 -20.53
C LEU A 132 6.16 8.05 -20.95
N HIS A 133 5.49 9.04 -21.52
CA HIS A 133 4.04 8.98 -21.81
C HIS A 133 3.64 7.91 -22.85
N ASN A 134 4.50 7.63 -23.83
CA ASN A 134 4.21 6.60 -24.84
C ASN A 134 4.20 5.20 -24.22
N GLN A 135 5.20 4.89 -23.40
CA GLN A 135 5.25 3.63 -22.65
C GLN A 135 4.09 3.49 -21.67
N ALA A 136 3.67 4.58 -21.01
CA ALA A 136 2.47 4.55 -20.18
C ALA A 136 1.21 4.18 -20.97
N ARG A 137 1.09 4.69 -22.21
CA ARG A 137 -0.04 4.36 -23.11
C ARG A 137 -0.03 2.89 -23.50
N GLU A 138 1.11 2.36 -23.93
CA GLU A 138 1.27 0.94 -24.27
C GLU A 138 0.88 0.03 -23.09
N VAL A 139 1.21 0.43 -21.85
CA VAL A 139 0.79 -0.31 -20.65
C VAL A 139 -0.72 -0.21 -20.41
N TYR A 140 -1.36 0.93 -20.67
CA TYR A 140 -2.82 1.02 -20.56
C TYR A 140 -3.54 0.23 -21.66
N GLU A 141 -2.98 0.17 -22.87
CA GLU A 141 -3.48 -0.68 -23.94
C GLU A 141 -3.36 -2.17 -23.57
N SER A 142 -2.26 -2.58 -22.94
CA SER A 142 -2.12 -3.96 -22.45
C SER A 142 -3.09 -4.27 -21.30
N ILE A 143 -3.39 -3.32 -20.42
CA ILE A 143 -4.46 -3.47 -19.43
C ILE A 143 -5.80 -3.74 -20.10
N LEU A 144 -6.15 -2.99 -21.16
CA LEU A 144 -7.41 -3.21 -21.90
C LEU A 144 -7.42 -4.52 -22.70
N TYR A 145 -6.25 -5.02 -23.11
CA TYR A 145 -6.16 -6.36 -23.70
C TYR A 145 -6.55 -7.45 -22.71
N TYR A 146 -6.06 -7.39 -21.47
CA TYR A 146 -6.41 -8.36 -20.42
C TYR A 146 -7.79 -8.12 -19.81
N GLN A 147 -8.18 -6.85 -19.64
CA GLN A 147 -9.42 -6.41 -19.01
C GLN A 147 -10.05 -5.28 -19.81
N SER A 148 -10.81 -5.64 -20.84
CA SER A 148 -11.43 -4.71 -21.80
C SER A 148 -12.38 -3.68 -21.18
N ASN A 149 -12.83 -3.90 -19.94
CA ASN A 149 -13.71 -2.98 -19.22
C ASN A 149 -13.03 -2.21 -18.07
N ASP A 150 -11.70 -2.14 -18.03
CA ASP A 150 -10.99 -1.32 -17.03
C ASP A 150 -11.29 0.17 -17.25
N SER A 151 -11.96 0.80 -16.28
CA SER A 151 -12.37 2.20 -16.35
C SER A 151 -11.18 3.16 -16.26
N VAL A 152 -10.12 2.79 -15.55
CA VAL A 152 -8.94 3.62 -15.35
C VAL A 152 -8.16 3.73 -16.64
N ALA A 153 -7.88 2.60 -17.29
CA ALA A 153 -7.18 2.54 -18.56
C ALA A 153 -7.96 3.25 -19.68
N LYS A 154 -9.29 3.06 -19.75
CA LYS A 154 -10.14 3.80 -20.70
C LYS A 154 -10.02 5.31 -20.53
N HIS A 155 -10.19 5.79 -19.30
CA HIS A 155 -10.12 7.22 -18.98
C HIS A 155 -8.74 7.83 -19.29
N GLU A 156 -7.66 7.09 -18.98
CA GLU A 156 -6.29 7.54 -19.22
C GLU A 156 -5.93 7.61 -20.70
N LEU A 157 -6.51 6.74 -21.54
CA LEU A 157 -6.33 6.77 -22.99
C LEU A 157 -7.17 7.88 -23.66
N THR A 158 -8.34 8.22 -23.13
CA THR A 158 -9.21 9.28 -23.70
C THR A 158 -8.71 10.70 -23.43
N ASN A 159 -8.14 10.96 -22.25
CA ASN A 159 -7.71 12.30 -21.82
C ASN A 159 -6.60 12.94 -22.68
N LYS A 160 -5.95 12.18 -23.58
CA LYS A 160 -4.89 12.69 -24.46
C LYS A 160 -5.32 12.83 -25.93
N LYS A 161 -6.60 12.62 -26.26
CA LYS A 161 -7.14 13.00 -27.58
C LYS A 161 -7.50 14.49 -27.69
N SER A 162 -7.35 15.27 -26.60
CA SER A 162 -7.81 16.65 -26.48
C SER A 162 -6.70 17.67 -26.17
N GLY A 163 -5.43 17.37 -26.49
CA GLY A 163 -4.30 18.28 -26.24
C GLY A 163 -3.24 18.17 -27.32
#